data_AF-A0A7V9N977-F1
#
_entry.id   AF-A0A7V9N977-F1
#
_cell.length_a   1.000
_cell.length_b   1.000
_cell.length_c   1.000
_cell.angle_alpha   90.00
_cell.angle_beta   90.00
_cell.angle_gamma   90.00
#
_symmetry.space_group_name_H-M   'P 1'
#
loop_
_entity.id
_entity.type
_entity.pdbx_description
1 polymer ?
#
loop_
_entity_poly.entity_id
_entity_poly.type
_entity_poly.pdbx_seq_one_letter_code
_entity_poly.pdbx_strand_id
1 'polypeptide(L)'
;MNDLHDPQQFDRAYHEHAAAMLASANRVLRDNAAAEDVVHDVFMHLWRKPESFDPARGTLGSYLTMMARSRALDRWRTRVA
;
A
#
# COMPACT_ATOMS: atom_id res chain seq x y z
N MET A 1 -12.33 -16.73 3.60
CA MET A 1 -13.06 -15.49 3.29
C MET A 1 -12.24 -14.37 3.89
N ASN A 2 -11.38 -13.71 3.11
CA ASN A 2 -10.45 -12.70 3.62
C ASN A 2 -11.19 -11.36 3.72
N ASP A 3 -12.04 -11.22 4.73
CA ASP A 3 -12.81 -9.99 4.93
C ASP A 3 -11.91 -8.92 5.52
N LEU A 4 -11.42 -8.03 4.67
CA LEU A 4 -10.54 -6.94 5.05
C LEU A 4 -11.27 -5.76 5.72
N HIS A 5 -12.59 -5.84 5.90
CA HIS A 5 -13.34 -4.98 6.82
C HIS A 5 -13.31 -5.48 8.27
N ASP A 6 -12.83 -6.71 8.50
CA ASP A 6 -12.55 -7.19 9.85
C ASP A 6 -11.30 -6.46 10.39
N PRO A 7 -11.41 -5.70 11.50
CA PRO A 7 -10.28 -4.98 12.08
C PRO A 7 -9.08 -5.87 12.39
N GLN A 8 -9.28 -7.14 12.77
CA GLN A 8 -8.18 -8.05 13.12
C GLN A 8 -7.42 -8.52 11.88
N GLN A 9 -8.14 -8.82 10.79
CA GLN A 9 -7.50 -9.21 9.53
C GLN A 9 -6.78 -8.04 8.89
N PHE A 10 -7.36 -6.84 8.99
CA PHE A 10 -6.73 -5.62 8.52
C PHE A 10 -5.45 -5.29 9.31
N ASP A 11 -5.51 -5.37 10.64
CA ASP A 11 -4.35 -5.14 11.51
C ASP A 11 -3.20 -6.11 11.21
N ARG A 12 -3.53 -7.39 11.00
CA ARG A 12 -2.55 -8.39 10.58
C ARG A 12 -1.91 -8.05 9.24
N ALA A 13 -2.71 -7.69 8.23
CA ALA A 13 -2.20 -7.31 6.92
C ALA A 13 -1.31 -6.05 7.01
N TYR A 14 -1.66 -5.10 7.88
CA TYR A 14 -0.84 -3.92 8.16
C TYR A 14 0.53 -4.30 8.72
N HIS A 15 0.55 -5.04 9.83
CA HIS A 15 1.80 -5.47 10.47
C HIS A 15 2.69 -6.32 9.55
N GLU A 16 2.10 -7.17 8.71
CA GLU A 16 2.84 -8.06 7.82
C GLU A 16 3.46 -7.33 6.61
N HIS A 17 2.79 -6.29 6.08
CA HIS A 17 3.15 -5.72 4.79
C HIS A 17 3.65 -4.27 4.82
N ALA A 18 3.35 -3.50 5.87
CA ALA A 18 3.67 -2.07 5.93
C ALA A 18 5.18 -1.80 5.73
N ALA A 19 6.06 -2.60 6.33
CA ALA A 19 7.51 -2.42 6.21
C ALA A 19 8.01 -2.56 4.76
N ALA A 20 7.53 -3.55 4.02
CA ALA A 20 7.89 -3.76 2.62
C ALA A 20 7.36 -2.65 1.72
N MET A 21 6.11 -2.21 1.97
CA MET A 21 5.51 -1.08 1.26
C MET A 21 6.29 0.21 1.49
N LEU A 22 6.67 0.48 2.76
CA LEU A 22 7.44 1.65 3.15
C LEU A 22 8.80 1.67 2.46
N ALA A 23 9.51 0.53 2.42
CA ALA A 23 10.78 0.41 1.69
C ALA A 23 10.61 0.64 0.19
N SER A 24 9.53 0.12 -0.40
CA SER A 24 9.21 0.31 -1.83
C SER A 24 8.94 1.78 -2.18
N ALA A 25 8.11 2.47 -1.39
CA ALA A 25 7.80 3.88 -1.58
C ALA A 25 9.02 4.79 -1.32
N ASN A 26 9.80 4.51 -0.28
CA ASN A 26 11.02 5.28 0.05
C ASN A 26 12.07 5.25 -1.06
N ARG A 27 12.20 4.13 -1.80
CA ARG A 27 13.11 4.05 -2.95
C ARG A 27 12.78 5.06 -4.05
N VAL A 28 11.51 5.46 -4.15
CA VAL A 28 11.03 6.45 -5.14
C VAL A 28 11.08 7.87 -4.57
N LEU A 29 10.48 8.08 -3.39
CA LEU A 29 10.28 9.42 -2.83
C LEU A 29 11.51 9.98 -2.10
N ARG A 30 12.36 9.10 -1.53
CA ARG A 30 13.50 9.47 -0.67
C ARG A 30 13.11 10.43 0.46
N ASP A 31 11.90 10.27 0.97
CA ASP A 31 11.25 11.13 1.96
C ASP A 31 10.38 10.21 2.81
N ASN A 32 10.78 10.03 4.07
CA ASN A 32 10.19 9.03 4.95
C ASN A 32 8.72 9.35 5.27
N ALA A 33 8.43 10.62 5.59
CA ALA A 33 7.06 11.06 5.88
C ALA A 33 6.14 10.87 4.66
N ALA A 34 6.61 11.27 3.47
CA ALA A 34 5.82 11.08 2.25
C ALA A 34 5.60 9.59 1.90
N ALA A 35 6.56 8.73 2.25
CA ALA A 35 6.43 7.28 2.06
C ALA A 35 5.44 6.66 3.06
N GLU A 36 5.43 7.11 4.32
CA GLU A 36 4.43 6.71 5.33
C GLU A 36 3.02 7.11 4.89
N ASP A 37 2.84 8.33 4.38
CA ASP A 37 1.57 8.78 3.80
C ASP A 37 1.12 7.88 2.64
N VAL A 38 2.05 7.41 1.79
CA VAL A 38 1.72 6.46 0.72
C VAL A 38 1.21 5.14 1.30
N VAL A 39 1.87 4.61 2.32
CA VAL A 39 1.45 3.36 2.96
C VAL A 39 0.05 3.52 3.56
N HIS A 40 -0.18 4.60 4.29
CA HIS A 40 -1.48 4.93 4.87
C HIS A 40 -2.58 4.99 3.81
N ASP A 41 -2.37 5.73 2.71
CA ASP A 41 -3.34 5.85 1.63
C ASP A 41 -3.66 4.53 0.95
N VAL A 42 -2.66 3.65 0.77
CA VAL A 42 -2.87 2.31 0.20
C VAL A 42 -3.73 1.47 1.13
N PHE A 43 -3.46 1.47 2.43
CA PHE A 43 -4.27 0.73 3.40
C PHE A 43 -5.68 1.30 3.52
N MET A 44 -5.83 2.63 3.53
CA MET A 44 -7.15 3.27 3.52
C MET A 44 -7.94 3.00 2.24
N HIS A 45 -7.25 2.83 1.11
CA HIS A 45 -7.87 2.39 -0.14
C HIS A 45 -8.35 0.95 -0.05
N LEU A 46 -7.50 0.05 0.48
CA LEU A 46 -7.84 -1.36 0.68
C LEU A 46 -9.03 -1.52 1.64
N TRP A 47 -9.05 -0.76 2.74
CA TRP A 47 -10.16 -0.74 3.70
C TRP A 47 -11.48 -0.30 3.04
N ARG A 48 -11.44 0.73 2.20
CA ARG A 48 -12.65 1.25 1.53
C ARG A 48 -13.13 0.39 0.37
N LYS A 49 -12.23 -0.38 -0.24
CA LYS A 49 -12.45 -1.17 -1.46
C LYS A 49 -11.68 -2.49 -1.41
N PRO A 50 -12.04 -3.42 -0.51
CA PRO A 50 -11.32 -4.68 -0.38
C PRO A 50 -11.38 -5.54 -1.65
N GLU A 51 -12.42 -5.38 -2.47
CA GLU A 51 -12.58 -6.03 -3.78
C GLU A 51 -11.57 -5.56 -4.84
N SER A 52 -10.81 -4.49 -4.57
CA SER A 52 -9.71 -4.06 -5.43
C SER A 52 -8.53 -5.04 -5.44
N PHE A 53 -8.46 -5.93 -4.45
CA PHE A 53 -7.53 -7.06 -4.43
C PHE A 53 -8.22 -8.32 -4.95
N ASP A 54 -7.63 -8.91 -5.99
CA ASP A 54 -8.05 -10.19 -6.57
C ASP A 54 -6.96 -11.25 -6.28
N PRO A 55 -7.22 -12.23 -5.39
CA PRO A 55 -6.25 -13.26 -5.05
C PRO A 55 -5.91 -14.19 -6.24
N ALA A 56 -6.73 -14.22 -7.30
CA ALA A 56 -6.40 -14.96 -8.52
C ALA A 56 -5.29 -14.30 -9.34
N ARG A 57 -4.99 -13.01 -9.08
CA ARG A 57 -3.95 -12.24 -9.79
C ARG A 57 -2.63 -12.17 -9.04
N GLY A 58 -2.57 -12.69 -7.81
CA GLY A 58 -1.34 -12.74 -7.02
C GLY A 58 -1.58 -12.61 -5.51
N THR A 59 -0.50 -12.47 -4.76
CA THR A 59 -0.54 -12.33 -3.30
C THR A 59 -0.88 -10.90 -2.88
N LEU A 60 -1.47 -10.75 -1.68
CA LEU A 60 -1.78 -9.44 -1.11
C LEU A 60 -0.52 -8.57 -0.96
N GLY A 61 0.58 -9.12 -0.45
CA GLY A 61 1.84 -8.39 -0.30
C GLY A 61 2.41 -7.85 -1.62
N SER A 62 2.34 -8.63 -2.72
CA SER A 62 2.77 -8.17 -4.05
C SER A 62 1.88 -7.05 -4.56
N TYR A 63 0.55 -7.19 -4.43
CA TYR A 63 -0.41 -6.15 -4.77
C TYR A 63 -0.14 -4.84 -4.00
N LEU A 64 0.02 -4.92 -2.68
CA LEU A 64 0.25 -3.75 -1.83
C LEU A 64 1.58 -3.04 -2.13
N THR A 65 2.65 -3.79 -2.33
CA THR A 65 3.97 -3.24 -2.66
C THR A 65 3.95 -2.55 -4.03
N MET A 66 3.22 -3.11 -5.00
CA MET A 66 3.00 -2.51 -6.32
C MET A 66 2.20 -1.20 -6.20
N MET A 67 1.09 -1.20 -5.46
CA MET A 67 0.24 -0.03 -5.26
C MET A 67 1.00 1.11 -4.56
N ALA A 68 1.79 0.79 -3.54
CA ALA A 68 2.66 1.76 -2.86
C ALA A 68 3.66 2.38 -3.84
N ARG A 69 4.33 1.56 -4.65
CA ARG A 69 5.29 2.04 -5.66
C ARG A 69 4.63 2.93 -6.72
N SER A 70 3.42 2.57 -7.17
CA SER A 70 2.67 3.36 -8.16
C SER A 70 2.33 4.75 -7.61
N ARG A 71 1.72 4.81 -6.42
CA ARG A 71 1.37 6.10 -5.78
C ARG A 71 2.60 6.96 -5.48
N ALA A 72 3.71 6.33 -5.10
CA ALA A 72 4.98 7.02 -4.90
C ALA A 72 5.50 7.65 -6.21
N LEU A 73 5.40 6.95 -7.34
CA LEU A 73 5.76 7.52 -8.66
C LEU A 73 4.85 8.68 -9.05
N ASP A 74 3.54 8.55 -8.82
CA ASP A 74 2.58 9.59 -9.15
C ASP A 74 2.86 10.87 -8.34
N ARG A 75 3.10 10.73 -7.03
CA ARG A 75 3.54 11.85 -6.17
C ARG A 75 4.86 12.46 -6.63
N TRP A 76 5.85 11.63 -6.98
CA TRP A 76 7.13 12.12 -7.47
C TRP A 76 6.97 12.93 -8.76
N ARG A 77 6.14 12.46 -9.71
CA ARG A 77 5.85 13.16 -10.96
C ARG A 77 5.19 14.52 -10.71
N THR A 78 4.23 14.59 -9.79
CA THR A 78 3.56 15.86 -9.44
C THR A 78 4.50 16.87 -8.77
N ARG A 79 5.57 16.42 -8.08
CA ARG A 79 6.58 17.33 -7.50
C ARG A 79 7.58 17.88 -8.52
N VAL A 80 7.77 17.18 -9.64
CA VAL A 80 8.76 17.54 -10.69
C VAL A 80 8.14 18.39 -11.79
N ALA A 81 6.82 18.33 -11.97
CA ALA A 81 6.05 19.19 -12.87
C ALA A 81 5.80 20.58 -12.25
#